data_AF-A0A957CXD2-F1
#
_entry.id   AF-A0A957CXD2-F1
#
_cell.length_a   1.000
_cell.length_b   1.000
_cell.length_c   1.000
_cell.angle_alpha   90.00
_cell.angle_beta   90.00
_cell.angle_gamma   90.00
#
_symmetry.space_group_name_H-M   'P 1'
#
loop_
_entity.id
_entity.type
_entity.pdbx_description
1 polymer ?
#
loop_
_entity_poly.entity_id
_entity_poly.type
_entity_poly.pdbx_seq_one_letter_code
_entity_poly.pdbx_strand_id
1 'polypeptide(L)'
;MSYSHPFTMGGLILVFPNQVDDWLFHVGAAYAASLSLTLHCVRQRELYQLSLPGMFVPPLQVNERPLLPYWLQHRGTVLYGEDLRSEIRPFSPPQLLLSGHIEGGMDYLRRYGILTAMIHRQYPQLVGMLEREMRHLMSTALLIHQVWDISLATLPDLFRKQFGDGDLMALWREMQTVPVETAVYDDAVQAAWLFEQFLQKLRRYTYVPHA
;
A
#
# COMPACT_ATOMS: atom_id res chain seq x y z
N MET A 1 3.70 9.39 18.09
CA MET A 1 2.41 8.70 17.95
C MET A 1 2.35 8.10 16.56
N SER A 2 2.22 6.78 16.43
CA SER A 2 2.06 6.10 15.14
C SER A 2 0.61 6.28 14.67
N TYR A 3 0.41 6.85 13.49
CA TYR A 3 -0.91 6.85 12.84
C TYR A 3 -1.25 5.38 12.50
N SER A 4 -2.15 4.79 13.28
CA SER A 4 -2.67 3.46 12.99
C SER A 4 -3.87 3.66 12.08
N HIS A 5 -3.73 3.30 10.81
CA HIS A 5 -4.82 3.42 9.86
C HIS A 5 -5.99 2.54 10.35
N PRO A 6 -7.24 3.04 10.45
CA PRO A 6 -8.39 2.23 10.93
C PRO A 6 -8.62 0.92 10.16
N PHE A 7 -8.00 0.76 8.99
CA PHE A 7 -8.24 -0.34 8.06
C PHE A 7 -7.15 -1.43 8.10
N THR A 8 -6.04 -1.19 8.80
CA THR A 8 -5.02 -2.23 9.01
C THR A 8 -5.33 -3.08 10.25
N MET A 9 -5.95 -2.48 11.27
CA MET A 9 -6.23 -3.13 12.57
C MET A 9 -7.72 -3.40 12.85
N GLY A 10 -8.61 -2.99 11.94
CA GLY A 10 -10.05 -2.96 12.20
C GLY A 10 -10.42 -1.73 13.03
N GLY A 11 -11.46 -1.02 12.59
CA GLY A 11 -11.82 0.27 13.15
C GLY A 11 -13.16 0.77 12.65
N LEU A 12 -13.59 1.91 13.19
CA LEU A 12 -14.84 2.56 12.82
C LEU A 12 -14.54 3.86 12.08
N ILE A 13 -15.20 4.06 10.94
CA ILE A 13 -15.26 5.36 10.27
C ILE A 13 -16.56 6.02 10.69
N LEU A 14 -16.48 7.21 11.25
CA LEU A 14 -17.65 8.06 11.47
C LEU A 14 -17.63 9.18 10.45
N VAL A 15 -18.66 9.22 9.61
CA VAL A 15 -18.84 10.27 8.63
C VAL A 15 -19.92 11.22 9.13
N PHE A 16 -19.54 12.46 9.39
CA PHE A 16 -20.48 13.48 9.84
C PHE A 16 -20.98 14.31 8.65
N PRO A 17 -22.26 14.70 8.63
CA PRO A 17 -22.77 15.64 7.65
C PRO A 17 -21.99 16.97 7.69
N ASN A 18 -21.89 17.64 6.54
CA ASN A 18 -21.11 18.88 6.42
C ASN A 18 -21.65 20.03 7.27
N GLN A 19 -22.94 20.01 7.57
CA GLN A 19 -23.69 21.01 8.33
C GLN A 19 -23.59 20.85 9.86
N VAL A 20 -22.76 19.94 10.38
CA VAL A 20 -22.56 19.80 11.83
C VAL A 20 -21.70 20.96 12.36
N ASP A 21 -22.32 21.86 13.14
CA ASP A 21 -21.70 23.09 13.64
C ASP A 21 -20.62 22.82 14.71
N ASP A 22 -20.88 21.90 15.67
CA ASP A 22 -19.92 21.52 16.72
C ASP A 22 -19.27 20.14 16.49
N TRP A 23 -18.70 20.01 15.30
CA TRP A 23 -17.97 18.81 14.86
C TRP A 23 -16.94 18.32 15.90
N LEU A 24 -16.16 19.23 16.50
CA LEU A 24 -15.08 18.85 17.41
C LEU A 24 -15.62 18.21 18.70
N PHE A 25 -16.71 18.73 19.25
CA PHE A 25 -17.38 18.12 20.38
C PHE A 25 -17.86 16.69 20.05
N HIS A 26 -18.49 16.51 18.89
CA HIS A 26 -18.97 15.19 18.48
C HIS A 26 -17.84 14.17 18.24
N VAL A 27 -16.73 14.62 17.67
CA VAL A 27 -15.52 13.80 17.56
C VAL A 27 -15.02 13.41 18.96
N GLY A 28 -14.92 14.38 19.88
CA GLY A 28 -14.50 14.14 21.26
C GLY A 28 -15.40 13.13 21.98
N ALA A 29 -16.72 13.25 21.82
CA ALA A 29 -17.69 12.32 22.39
C ALA A 29 -17.53 10.90 21.82
N ALA A 30 -17.28 10.77 20.51
CA ALA A 30 -17.07 9.48 19.87
C ALA A 30 -15.77 8.80 20.33
N TYR A 31 -14.68 9.56 20.48
CA TYR A 31 -13.43 9.04 21.05
C TYR A 31 -13.58 8.64 22.52
N ALA A 32 -14.33 9.42 23.32
CA ALA A 32 -14.60 9.07 24.71
C ALA A 32 -15.41 7.78 24.86
N ALA A 33 -16.28 7.48 23.89
CA ALA A 33 -17.09 6.26 23.86
C ALA A 33 -16.35 5.02 23.32
N SER A 34 -15.26 5.21 22.56
CA SER A 34 -14.50 4.12 21.94
C SER A 34 -13.27 3.75 22.78
N LEU A 35 -13.39 2.74 23.63
CA LEU A 35 -12.28 2.31 24.51
C LEU A 35 -11.36 1.25 23.88
N SER A 36 -11.74 0.64 22.75
CA SER A 36 -11.02 -0.51 22.19
C SER A 36 -10.89 -0.54 20.66
N LEU A 37 -11.54 0.38 19.93
CA LEU A 37 -11.49 0.42 18.46
C LEU A 37 -10.77 1.69 17.97
N THR A 38 -10.00 1.54 16.89
CA THR A 38 -9.47 2.70 16.17
C THR A 38 -10.63 3.44 15.52
N LEU A 39 -10.82 4.70 15.91
CA LEU A 39 -11.86 5.57 15.38
C LEU A 39 -11.24 6.52 14.35
N HIS A 40 -11.93 6.73 13.23
CA HIS A 40 -11.58 7.76 12.26
C HIS A 40 -12.80 8.58 11.91
N CYS A 41 -12.78 9.85 12.28
CA CYS A 41 -13.87 10.77 12.00
C CYS A 41 -13.50 11.62 10.79
N VAL A 42 -14.40 11.70 9.81
CA VAL A 42 -14.33 12.66 8.70
C VAL A 42 -15.67 13.36 8.50
N ARG A 43 -15.66 14.57 7.95
CA ARG A 43 -16.88 15.14 7.34
C ARG A 43 -17.14 14.52 5.97
N GLN A 44 -18.37 14.56 5.49
CA GLN A 44 -18.71 14.06 4.16
C GLN A 44 -17.86 14.69 3.06
N ARG A 45 -17.60 16.01 3.11
CA ARG A 45 -16.70 16.71 2.18
C ARG A 45 -15.22 16.28 2.30
N GLU A 46 -14.87 15.60 3.37
CA GLU A 46 -13.51 15.12 3.67
C GLU A 46 -13.35 13.63 3.36
N LEU A 47 -14.35 12.97 2.77
CA LEU A 47 -14.26 11.56 2.36
C LEU A 47 -13.10 11.28 1.39
N TYR A 48 -12.62 12.29 0.64
CA TYR A 48 -11.42 12.17 -0.17
C TYR A 48 -10.16 11.87 0.67
N GLN A 49 -10.13 12.18 1.96
CA GLN A 49 -8.98 11.87 2.82
C GLN A 49 -8.79 10.36 2.98
N LEU A 50 -9.89 9.60 2.90
CA LEU A 50 -9.86 8.13 2.91
C LEU A 50 -9.19 7.54 1.68
N SER A 51 -9.04 8.33 0.61
CA SER A 51 -8.35 7.88 -0.59
C SER A 51 -6.90 8.31 -0.67
N LEU A 52 -6.42 9.16 0.24
CA LEU A 52 -5.02 9.55 0.26
C LEU A 52 -4.16 8.33 0.64
N PRO A 53 -3.06 8.06 -0.09
CA PRO A 53 -2.04 7.15 0.43
C PRO A 53 -1.60 7.71 1.78
N GLY A 54 -1.46 6.87 2.81
CA GLY A 54 -1.09 7.34 4.14
C GLY A 54 0.31 7.94 4.14
N MET A 55 0.42 9.24 3.82
CA MET A 55 1.66 9.96 3.57
C MET A 55 2.54 10.18 4.80
N PHE A 56 2.15 9.67 5.98
CA PHE A 56 2.83 9.98 7.24
C PHE A 56 3.12 8.76 8.12
N VAL A 57 3.14 7.55 7.56
CA VAL A 57 3.55 6.35 8.30
C VAL A 57 4.77 5.75 7.63
N PRO A 58 5.82 5.37 8.40
CA PRO A 58 6.95 4.64 7.84
C PRO A 58 6.46 3.43 7.01
N PRO A 59 7.17 3.09 5.92
CA PRO A 59 6.75 2.13 4.89
C PRO A 59 6.33 0.74 5.41
N LEU A 60 6.65 0.41 6.65
CA LEU A 60 6.34 -0.88 7.26
C LEU A 60 4.87 -1.10 7.64
N GLN A 61 3.99 -0.08 7.64
CA GLN A 61 2.61 -0.27 8.14
C GLN A 61 1.50 0.26 7.23
N VAL A 62 1.78 1.21 6.33
CA VAL A 62 0.73 1.78 5.44
C VAL A 62 1.07 1.64 3.95
N ASN A 63 2.35 1.50 3.59
CA ASN A 63 2.72 1.05 2.24
C ASN A 63 2.41 -0.43 2.01
N GLU A 64 1.98 -1.16 3.04
CA GLU A 64 1.50 -2.54 2.89
C GLU A 64 0.19 -2.61 2.07
N ARG A 65 -0.56 -1.50 1.92
CA ARG A 65 -1.84 -1.47 1.19
C ARG A 65 -2.04 -0.16 0.42
N PRO A 66 -1.30 0.10 -0.68
CA PRO A 66 -1.65 1.18 -1.62
C PRO A 66 -3.07 1.01 -2.21
N LEU A 67 -3.65 -0.20 -2.09
CA LEU A 67 -5.03 -0.55 -2.42
C LEU A 67 -6.08 -0.03 -1.44
N LEU A 68 -5.69 0.46 -0.25
CA LEU A 68 -6.62 0.74 0.85
C LEU A 68 -7.78 1.68 0.45
N PRO A 69 -7.53 2.77 -0.32
CA PRO A 69 -8.61 3.59 -0.91
C PRO A 69 -9.64 2.79 -1.71
N TYR A 70 -9.18 1.89 -2.57
CA TYR A 70 -10.04 1.06 -3.42
C TYR A 70 -10.77 0.00 -2.59
N TRP A 71 -10.10 -0.59 -1.60
CA TRP A 71 -10.74 -1.52 -0.68
C TRP A 71 -11.91 -0.88 0.08
N LEU A 72 -11.79 0.37 0.52
CA LEU A 72 -12.85 1.09 1.23
C LEU A 72 -14.10 1.35 0.41
N GLN A 73 -13.93 1.58 -0.88
CA GLN A 73 -15.07 1.76 -1.79
C GLN A 73 -15.91 0.50 -1.90
N HIS A 74 -15.32 -0.68 -1.66
CA HIS A 74 -15.93 -1.96 -2.02
C HIS A 74 -16.09 -2.96 -0.87
N ARG A 75 -15.43 -2.74 0.27
CA ARG A 75 -15.53 -3.57 1.49
C ARG A 75 -15.86 -2.74 2.71
N GLY A 76 -16.54 -3.37 3.67
CA GLY A 76 -17.02 -2.73 4.89
C GLY A 76 -18.50 -3.03 5.13
N THR A 77 -18.93 -2.83 6.37
CA THR A 77 -20.33 -2.97 6.77
C THR A 77 -20.83 -1.61 7.23
N VAL A 78 -21.93 -1.13 6.65
CA VAL A 78 -22.62 0.05 7.15
C VAL A 78 -23.36 -0.36 8.41
N LEU A 79 -22.91 0.15 9.56
CA LEU A 79 -23.56 -0.13 10.85
C LEU A 79 -24.77 0.79 11.09
N TYR A 80 -24.73 2.02 10.56
CA TYR A 80 -25.78 3.02 10.72
C TYR A 80 -25.73 4.04 9.58
N GLY A 81 -26.90 4.55 9.17
CA GLY A 81 -27.03 5.61 8.17
C GLY A 81 -26.98 5.13 6.72
N GLU A 82 -26.71 6.07 5.81
CA GLU A 82 -26.57 5.81 4.38
C GLU A 82 -25.17 5.30 4.01
N ASP A 83 -25.07 4.56 2.91
CA ASP A 83 -23.80 4.10 2.38
C ASP A 83 -23.12 5.18 1.52
N LEU A 84 -22.11 5.83 2.08
CA LEU A 84 -21.37 6.93 1.43
C LEU A 84 -20.11 6.46 0.69
N ARG A 85 -19.89 5.13 0.53
CA ARG A 85 -18.66 4.61 -0.08
C ARG A 85 -18.47 5.05 -1.53
N SER A 86 -19.56 5.25 -2.27
CA SER A 86 -19.53 5.77 -3.65
C SER A 86 -19.03 7.22 -3.74
N GLU A 87 -19.06 7.98 -2.64
CA GLU A 87 -18.57 9.35 -2.56
C GLU A 87 -17.06 9.44 -2.29
N ILE A 88 -16.44 8.33 -1.85
CA ILE A 88 -14.99 8.24 -1.71
C ILE A 88 -14.40 8.30 -3.11
N ARG A 89 -13.79 9.43 -3.48
CA ARG A 89 -13.15 9.58 -4.80
C ARG A 89 -11.79 8.90 -4.81
N PRO A 90 -11.45 8.05 -5.81
CA PRO A 90 -10.11 7.47 -5.87
C PRO A 90 -9.06 8.58 -6.03
N PHE A 91 -7.97 8.47 -5.28
CA PHE A 91 -6.88 9.43 -5.34
C PHE A 91 -5.96 9.06 -6.50
N SER A 92 -6.03 9.86 -7.55
CA SER A 92 -5.17 9.78 -8.73
C SER A 92 -5.40 8.57 -9.64
N PRO A 93 -5.10 8.71 -10.95
CA PRO A 93 -4.90 7.58 -11.85
C PRO A 93 -3.97 6.53 -11.22
N PRO A 94 -4.32 5.23 -11.25
CA PRO A 94 -3.48 4.14 -10.74
C PRO A 94 -2.02 4.18 -11.19
N GLN A 95 -1.77 4.69 -12.41
CA GLN A 95 -0.44 4.86 -12.99
C GLN A 95 0.41 5.89 -12.23
N LEU A 96 -0.20 7.00 -11.78
CA LEU A 96 0.50 8.00 -10.96
C LEU A 96 0.82 7.46 -9.56
N LEU A 97 -0.12 6.70 -8.98
CA LEU A 97 0.12 6.01 -7.71
C LEU A 97 1.27 5.01 -7.83
N LEU A 98 1.30 4.22 -8.90
CA LEU A 98 2.39 3.29 -9.19
C LEU A 98 3.72 4.03 -9.40
N SER A 99 3.71 5.14 -10.13
CA SER A 99 4.91 5.97 -10.34
C SER A 99 5.47 6.47 -9.01
N GLY A 100 4.62 7.05 -8.17
CA GLY A 100 5.02 7.53 -6.84
C GLY A 100 5.51 6.40 -5.93
N HIS A 101 4.90 5.22 -5.99
CA HIS A 101 5.36 4.06 -5.23
C HIS A 101 6.74 3.57 -5.71
N ILE A 102 6.99 3.51 -7.02
CA ILE A 102 8.31 3.17 -7.57
C ILE A 102 9.37 4.19 -7.13
N GLU A 103 9.08 5.49 -7.26
CA GLU A 103 10.02 6.56 -6.86
C GLU A 103 10.30 6.56 -5.36
N GLY A 104 9.25 6.47 -4.55
CA GLY A 104 9.36 6.40 -3.09
C GLY A 104 10.09 5.13 -2.63
N GLY A 105 9.79 3.99 -3.24
CA GLY A 105 10.47 2.71 -2.99
C GLY A 105 11.96 2.81 -3.31
N MET A 106 12.32 3.39 -4.45
CA MET A 106 13.72 3.60 -4.82
C MET A 106 14.45 4.50 -3.83
N ASP A 107 13.91 5.68 -3.51
CA ASP A 107 14.61 6.63 -2.65
C ASP A 107 14.73 6.10 -1.20
N TYR A 108 13.62 5.59 -0.64
CA TYR A 108 13.61 5.06 0.72
C TYR A 108 14.46 3.79 0.86
N LEU A 109 14.24 2.79 0.01
CA LEU A 109 14.91 1.50 0.15
C LEU A 109 16.40 1.63 -0.15
N ARG A 110 16.82 2.44 -1.13
CA ARG A 110 18.25 2.64 -1.37
C ARG A 110 18.93 3.34 -0.20
N ARG A 111 18.36 4.44 0.32
CA ARG A 111 19.02 5.26 1.34
C ARG A 111 18.94 4.69 2.74
N TYR A 112 17.78 4.11 3.10
CA TYR A 112 17.47 3.76 4.48
C TYR A 112 17.25 2.27 4.69
N GLY A 113 16.80 1.53 3.67
CA GLY A 113 16.54 0.08 3.78
C GLY A 113 17.79 -0.76 3.52
N ILE A 114 18.22 -0.82 2.25
CA ILE A 114 19.33 -1.62 1.74
C ILE A 114 20.62 -1.24 2.45
N LEU A 115 21.05 0.02 2.39
CA LEU A 115 22.35 0.43 2.97
C LEU A 115 22.42 0.14 4.47
N THR A 116 21.39 0.50 5.23
CA THR A 116 21.31 0.25 6.67
C THR A 116 21.38 -1.25 6.96
N ALA A 117 20.57 -2.06 6.29
CA ALA A 117 20.56 -3.51 6.50
C ALA A 117 21.90 -4.15 6.12
N MET A 118 22.57 -3.67 5.07
CA MET A 118 23.88 -4.15 4.65
C MET A 118 24.97 -3.82 5.69
N ILE A 119 24.98 -2.59 6.22
CA ILE A 119 25.93 -2.16 7.27
C ILE A 119 25.75 -3.00 8.55
N HIS A 120 24.50 -3.24 8.95
CA HIS A 120 24.18 -3.99 10.16
C HIS A 120 24.14 -5.52 9.96
N ARG A 121 24.50 -6.01 8.77
CA ARG A 121 24.51 -7.44 8.41
C ARG A 121 23.15 -8.14 8.61
N GLN A 122 22.07 -7.40 8.39
CA GLN A 122 20.68 -7.86 8.47
C GLN A 122 20.21 -8.42 7.13
N TYR A 123 20.97 -9.36 6.55
CA TYR A 123 20.74 -9.88 5.21
C TYR A 123 19.40 -10.61 5.08
N PRO A 124 19.02 -11.53 6.01
CA PRO A 124 17.70 -12.18 5.96
C PRO A 124 16.53 -11.19 5.95
N GLN A 125 16.62 -10.17 6.80
CA GLN A 125 15.60 -9.13 6.90
C GLN A 125 15.52 -8.30 5.61
N LEU A 126 16.67 -8.01 4.99
CA LEU A 126 16.72 -7.30 3.71
C LEU A 126 16.05 -8.09 2.60
N VAL A 127 16.38 -9.37 2.42
CA VAL A 127 15.77 -10.21 1.38
C VAL A 127 14.26 -10.29 1.58
N GLY A 128 13.80 -10.58 2.81
CA GLY A 128 12.38 -10.66 3.11
C GLY A 128 11.63 -9.33 2.98
N MET A 129 12.30 -8.20 3.21
CA MET A 129 11.74 -6.86 2.95
C MET A 129 11.58 -6.63 1.45
N LEU A 130 12.62 -6.87 0.65
CA LEU A 130 12.59 -6.65 -0.80
C LEU A 130 11.54 -7.54 -1.49
N GLU A 131 11.42 -8.80 -1.09
CA GLU A 131 10.39 -9.70 -1.63
C GLU A 131 8.98 -9.14 -1.38
N ARG A 132 8.73 -8.68 -0.15
CA ARG A 132 7.45 -8.08 0.24
C ARG A 132 7.14 -6.82 -0.56
N GLU A 133 8.14 -5.95 -0.75
CA GLU A 133 7.97 -4.73 -1.55
C GLU A 133 7.68 -5.03 -3.03
N MET A 134 8.28 -6.08 -3.63
CA MET A 134 7.88 -6.52 -4.98
C MET A 134 6.39 -6.89 -5.03
N ARG A 135 5.87 -7.58 -4.00
CA ARG A 135 4.45 -7.92 -3.92
C ARG A 135 3.57 -6.66 -3.79
N HIS A 136 3.96 -5.69 -2.97
CA HIS A 136 3.23 -4.43 -2.83
C HIS A 136 3.20 -3.64 -4.15
N LEU A 137 4.31 -3.61 -4.89
CA LEU A 137 4.41 -2.97 -6.20
C LEU A 137 3.52 -3.64 -7.26
N MET A 138 3.53 -4.98 -7.33
CA MET A 138 2.60 -5.75 -8.16
C MET A 138 1.14 -5.45 -7.79
N SER A 139 0.84 -5.38 -6.50
CA SER A 139 -0.49 -5.02 -5.98
C SER A 139 -0.92 -3.65 -6.48
N THR A 140 -0.02 -2.67 -6.39
CA THR A 140 -0.26 -1.30 -6.84
C THR A 140 -0.53 -1.25 -8.34
N ALA A 141 0.27 -1.96 -9.12
CA ALA A 141 0.12 -2.02 -10.57
C ALA A 141 -1.23 -2.64 -10.98
N LEU A 142 -1.70 -3.67 -10.26
CA LEU A 142 -3.00 -4.31 -10.53
C LEU A 142 -4.21 -3.36 -10.44
N LEU A 143 -4.08 -2.22 -9.74
CA LEU A 143 -5.10 -1.16 -9.75
C LEU A 143 -5.35 -0.58 -11.14
N ILE A 144 -4.36 -0.61 -12.04
CA ILE A 144 -4.53 -0.18 -13.44
C ILE A 144 -5.63 -1.00 -14.14
N HIS A 145 -5.78 -2.27 -13.74
CA HIS A 145 -6.81 -3.18 -14.25
C HIS A 145 -8.05 -3.24 -13.33
N GLN A 146 -8.21 -2.28 -12.41
CA GLN A 146 -9.28 -2.25 -11.40
C GLN A 146 -9.32 -3.52 -10.53
N VAL A 147 -8.19 -4.21 -10.36
CA VAL A 147 -8.09 -5.37 -9.49
C VAL A 147 -7.56 -4.90 -8.14
N TRP A 148 -8.40 -4.98 -7.11
CA TRP A 148 -8.12 -4.43 -5.78
C TRP A 148 -8.37 -5.41 -4.61
N ASP A 149 -9.21 -6.44 -4.76
CA ASP A 149 -9.39 -7.49 -3.74
C ASP A 149 -8.42 -8.65 -4.04
N ILE A 150 -7.22 -8.57 -3.47
CA ILE A 150 -6.13 -9.49 -3.80
C ILE A 150 -5.54 -10.08 -2.51
N SER A 151 -5.50 -11.41 -2.44
CA SER A 151 -4.65 -12.10 -1.46
C SER A 151 -3.20 -12.07 -1.91
N LEU A 152 -2.27 -11.76 -1.00
CA LEU A 152 -0.83 -11.79 -1.27
C LEU A 152 -0.33 -13.15 -1.78
N ALA A 153 -1.04 -14.25 -1.46
CA ALA A 153 -0.73 -15.59 -1.94
C ALA A 153 -1.02 -15.77 -3.44
N THR A 154 -2.11 -15.19 -3.93
CA THR A 154 -2.56 -15.29 -5.34
C THR A 154 -2.01 -14.18 -6.23
N LEU A 155 -1.40 -13.17 -5.62
CA LEU A 155 -0.98 -11.93 -6.25
C LEU A 155 -0.04 -12.13 -7.45
N PRO A 156 1.00 -12.98 -7.40
CA PRO A 156 1.89 -13.18 -8.54
C PRO A 156 1.19 -13.79 -9.77
N ASP A 157 0.25 -14.72 -9.56
CA ASP A 157 -0.49 -15.36 -10.66
C ASP A 157 -1.50 -14.40 -11.29
N LEU A 158 -2.17 -13.60 -10.46
CA LEU A 158 -3.06 -12.54 -10.93
C LEU A 158 -2.30 -11.47 -11.71
N PHE A 159 -1.13 -11.04 -11.20
CA PHE A 159 -0.26 -10.09 -11.89
C PHE A 159 0.15 -10.63 -13.28
N ARG A 160 0.61 -11.88 -13.34
CA ARG A 160 0.96 -12.54 -14.60
C ARG A 160 -0.21 -12.58 -15.58
N LYS A 161 -1.41 -12.93 -15.10
CA LYS A 161 -2.62 -13.03 -15.93
C LYS A 161 -3.03 -11.68 -16.52
N GLN A 162 -2.96 -10.61 -15.75
CA GLN A 162 -3.41 -9.28 -16.19
C GLN A 162 -2.40 -8.58 -17.10
N PHE A 163 -1.11 -8.68 -16.79
CA PHE A 163 -0.06 -7.96 -17.50
C PHE A 163 0.65 -8.77 -18.59
N GLY A 164 0.58 -10.10 -18.56
CA GLY A 164 1.24 -10.98 -19.53
C GLY A 164 2.78 -10.86 -19.55
N ASP A 165 3.39 -10.31 -18.50
CA ASP A 165 4.80 -9.94 -18.50
C ASP A 165 5.72 -11.10 -18.08
N GLY A 166 6.25 -11.81 -19.07
CA GLY A 166 7.20 -12.90 -18.84
C GLY A 166 8.48 -12.47 -18.11
N ASP A 167 8.95 -11.24 -18.35
CA ASP A 167 10.22 -10.74 -17.82
C ASP A 167 10.11 -10.39 -16.34
N LEU A 168 9.11 -9.59 -15.95
CA LEU A 168 8.87 -9.27 -14.53
C LEU A 168 8.60 -10.54 -13.73
N MET A 169 7.89 -11.50 -14.32
CA MET A 169 7.62 -12.79 -13.67
C MET A 169 8.84 -13.72 -13.64
N ALA A 170 9.84 -13.53 -14.50
CA ALA A 170 11.12 -14.22 -14.38
C ALA A 170 11.92 -13.66 -13.19
N LEU A 171 12.03 -12.34 -13.09
CA LEU A 171 12.69 -11.67 -11.95
C LEU A 171 12.03 -12.05 -10.61
N TRP A 172 10.71 -12.10 -10.56
CA TRP A 172 9.98 -12.58 -9.38
C TRP A 172 10.35 -14.02 -9.02
N ARG A 173 10.38 -14.93 -9.99
CA ARG A 173 10.76 -16.33 -9.77
C ARG A 173 12.20 -16.46 -9.28
N GLU A 174 13.12 -15.69 -9.85
CA GLU A 174 14.52 -15.64 -9.40
C GLU A 174 14.62 -15.14 -7.96
N MET A 175 13.87 -14.11 -7.60
CA MET A 175 13.81 -13.61 -6.22
C MET A 175 13.37 -14.70 -5.23
N GLN A 176 12.39 -15.54 -5.61
CA GLN A 176 11.93 -16.65 -4.78
C GLN A 176 12.97 -17.76 -4.58
N THR A 177 14.03 -17.79 -5.37
CA THR A 177 15.14 -18.75 -5.19
C THR A 177 16.20 -18.27 -4.20
N VAL A 178 16.17 -16.98 -3.82
CA VAL A 178 17.10 -16.41 -2.83
C VAL A 178 16.69 -16.89 -1.43
N PRO A 179 17.60 -17.53 -0.66
CA PRO A 179 17.23 -18.09 0.63
C PRO A 179 17.03 -16.98 1.67
N VAL A 180 15.78 -16.74 2.08
CA VAL A 180 15.46 -15.65 3.03
C VAL A 180 16.07 -15.90 4.41
N GLU A 181 15.82 -17.05 5.03
CA GLU A 181 16.17 -17.30 6.44
C GLU A 181 17.67 -17.42 6.68
N THR A 182 18.41 -17.91 5.68
CA THR A 182 19.85 -18.15 5.75
C THR A 182 20.65 -17.21 4.87
N ALA A 183 20.04 -16.09 4.45
CA ALA A 183 20.66 -15.16 3.51
C ALA A 183 22.02 -14.67 4.02
N VAL A 184 23.02 -14.75 3.15
CA VAL A 184 24.34 -14.13 3.36
C VAL A 184 24.47 -12.84 2.55
N TYR A 185 25.65 -12.20 2.63
CA TYR A 185 25.92 -10.96 1.92
C TYR A 185 25.63 -11.05 0.42
N ASP A 186 26.09 -12.09 -0.26
CA ASP A 186 25.91 -12.27 -1.70
C ASP A 186 24.43 -12.44 -2.08
N ASP A 187 23.65 -13.15 -1.27
CA ASP A 187 22.20 -13.29 -1.44
C ASP A 187 21.49 -11.95 -1.34
N ALA A 188 21.88 -11.11 -0.37
CA ALA A 188 21.33 -9.77 -0.21
C ALA A 188 21.69 -8.83 -1.38
N VAL A 189 22.91 -8.92 -1.92
CA VAL A 189 23.30 -8.19 -3.12
C VAL A 189 22.47 -8.63 -4.33
N GLN A 190 22.31 -9.95 -4.53
CA GLN A 190 21.51 -10.50 -5.60
C GLN A 190 20.05 -10.05 -5.49
N ALA A 191 19.45 -10.14 -4.30
CA ALA A 191 18.10 -9.68 -4.02
C ALA A 191 17.91 -8.18 -4.33
N ALA A 192 18.86 -7.33 -3.91
CA ALA A 192 18.83 -5.91 -4.21
C ALA A 192 18.91 -5.65 -5.72
N TRP A 193 19.76 -6.37 -6.44
CA TRP A 193 19.86 -6.25 -7.90
C TRP A 193 18.58 -6.69 -8.61
N LEU A 194 17.98 -7.83 -8.24
CA LEU A 194 16.72 -8.31 -8.78
C LEU A 194 15.58 -7.31 -8.55
N PHE A 195 15.51 -6.73 -7.36
CA PHE A 195 14.55 -5.69 -7.01
C PHE A 195 14.70 -4.44 -7.89
N GLU A 196 15.93 -3.99 -8.11
CA GLU A 196 16.23 -2.85 -8.98
C GLU A 196 15.82 -3.10 -10.44
N GLN A 197 16.12 -4.30 -10.98
CA GLN A 197 15.67 -4.70 -12.31
C GLN A 197 14.13 -4.74 -12.40
N PHE A 198 13.48 -5.22 -11.34
CA PHE A 198 12.03 -5.28 -11.27
C PHE A 198 11.42 -3.87 -11.32
N LEU A 199 11.92 -2.92 -10.53
CA LEU A 199 11.50 -1.53 -10.54
C LEU A 199 11.67 -0.89 -11.92
N GLN A 200 12.83 -1.09 -12.57
CA GLN A 200 13.11 -0.53 -13.89
C GLN A 200 12.12 -1.01 -14.95
N LYS A 201 11.81 -2.32 -14.96
CA LYS A 201 10.84 -2.88 -15.90
C LYS A 201 9.41 -2.46 -15.57
N LEU A 202 9.04 -2.37 -14.29
CA LEU A 202 7.69 -2.00 -13.86
C LEU A 202 7.29 -0.57 -14.27
N ARG A 203 8.27 0.34 -14.41
CA ARG A 203 8.06 1.72 -14.89
C ARG A 203 7.33 1.82 -16.22
N ARG A 204 7.36 0.79 -17.07
CA ARG A 204 6.61 0.81 -18.34
C ARG A 204 5.09 0.95 -18.16
N TYR A 205 4.57 0.65 -16.97
CA TYR A 205 3.15 0.75 -16.63
C TYR A 205 2.77 2.09 -15.97
N THR A 206 3.71 3.02 -15.78
CA THR A 206 3.42 4.32 -15.17
C THR A 206 3.01 5.38 -16.19
N TYR A 207 3.07 5.07 -17.49
CA TYR A 207 2.69 6.02 -18.54
C TYR A 207 1.20 6.34 -18.50
N VAL A 208 0.88 7.62 -18.36
CA VAL A 208 -0.47 8.17 -18.57
C VAL A 208 -0.45 8.84 -19.94
N PRO A 209 -1.18 8.35 -20.95
CA PRO A 209 -1.38 9.11 -22.17
C PRO A 209 -2.06 10.42 -21.80
N HIS A 210 -1.46 11.56 -22.17
CA HIS A 210 -2.14 12.84 -22.06
C HIS A 210 -3.32 12.81 -23.04
N ALA A 211 -4.53 12.76 -22.50
CA ALA A 211 -5.79 12.94 -23.22
C ALA A 211 -6.20 14.42 -23.20
#